data_AF-A0A2W6BLX6-F1
#
_entry.id   AF-A0A2W6BLX6-F1
#
_cell.length_a   1.000
_cell.length_b   1.000
_cell.length_c   1.000
_cell.angle_alpha   90.00
_cell.angle_beta   90.00
_cell.angle_gamma   90.00
#
_symmetry.space_group_name_H-M   'P 1'
#
loop_
_entity.id
_entity.type
_entity.pdbx_description
1 polymer ?
#
loop_
_entity_poly.entity_id
_entity_poly.type
_entity_poly.pdbx_seq_one_letter_code
_entity_poly.pdbx_strand_id
1 'polypeptide(L)'
;MRGTTRTSGRLRMIEAAGAEAVIGDPDRVATIAGSLERVTLVCVLLGSAAGSWEQISALHGPRLEMLLTRMLDSTVRGVVYEAAGSVDREVLRAGAERVSRFCERSMIPHAILAADPADHGLWLPAAVEAVERVIATR
;
A
#
# COMPACT_ATOMS: atom_id res chain seq x y z
N MET A 1 -6.51 1.22 13.11
CA MET A 1 -6.04 0.91 11.73
C MET A 1 -7.22 1.11 10.79
N ARG A 2 -7.00 1.60 9.56
CA ARG A 2 -8.02 1.62 8.50
C ARG A 2 -7.68 0.60 7.43
N GLY A 3 -8.67 -0.19 7.02
CA GLY A 3 -8.58 -1.09 5.87
C GLY A 3 -9.47 -0.58 4.73
N THR A 4 -8.95 -0.59 3.51
CA THR A 4 -9.70 -0.14 2.33
C THR A 4 -10.18 -1.31 1.49
N THR A 5 -11.34 -1.16 0.84
CA THR A 5 -11.84 -2.11 -0.16
C THR A 5 -12.59 -1.38 -1.27
N ARG A 6 -12.50 -1.90 -2.49
CA ARG A 6 -13.28 -1.43 -3.65
C ARG A 6 -14.77 -1.73 -3.51
N THR A 7 -15.15 -2.72 -2.69
CA THR A 7 -16.52 -3.24 -2.64
C THR A 7 -17.09 -3.24 -1.23
N SER A 8 -18.35 -2.80 -1.12
CA SER A 8 -19.12 -2.79 0.15
C SER A 8 -19.29 -4.16 0.78
N GLY A 9 -19.33 -5.22 -0.04
CA GLY A 9 -19.45 -6.60 0.44
C GLY A 9 -18.29 -7.08 1.32
N ARG A 10 -17.12 -6.39 1.31
CA ARG A 10 -15.96 -6.74 2.13
C ARG A 10 -15.79 -5.88 3.38
N LEU A 11 -16.63 -4.86 3.59
CA LEU A 11 -16.52 -3.96 4.74
C LEU A 11 -16.61 -4.72 6.06
N ARG A 12 -17.62 -5.59 6.21
CA ARG A 12 -17.82 -6.40 7.43
C ARG A 12 -16.63 -7.28 7.77
N MET A 13 -15.90 -7.77 6.77
CA MET A 13 -14.71 -8.60 7.00
C MET A 13 -13.56 -7.78 7.61
N ILE A 14 -13.40 -6.53 7.16
CA ILE A 14 -12.40 -5.61 7.70
C ILE A 14 -12.77 -5.21 9.13
N GLU A 15 -14.06 -4.90 9.38
CA GLU A 15 -14.56 -4.57 10.71
C GLU A 15 -14.42 -5.75 11.69
N ALA A 16 -14.70 -6.97 11.24
CA ALA A 16 -14.52 -8.19 12.05
C ALA A 16 -13.06 -8.44 12.42
N ALA A 17 -12.10 -7.93 11.64
CA ALA A 17 -10.68 -7.97 11.95
C ALA A 17 -10.24 -6.84 12.91
N GLY A 18 -11.17 -6.00 13.39
CA GLY A 18 -10.89 -4.90 14.31
C GLY A 18 -10.37 -3.62 13.64
N ALA A 19 -10.45 -3.53 12.31
CA ALA A 19 -10.06 -2.33 11.56
C ALA A 19 -11.29 -1.48 11.18
N GLU A 20 -11.09 -0.16 11.07
CA GLU A 20 -12.09 0.74 10.49
C GLU A 20 -12.15 0.50 8.97
N ALA A 21 -13.31 0.11 8.47
CA ALA A 21 -13.47 -0.21 7.05
C ALA A 21 -13.85 1.03 6.24
N VAL A 22 -13.11 1.26 5.15
CA VAL A 22 -13.33 2.40 4.25
C VAL A 22 -13.53 1.91 2.81
N ILE A 23 -14.54 2.44 2.13
CA ILE A 23 -14.64 2.27 0.67
C ILE A 23 -13.62 3.16 0.00
N GLY A 24 -12.68 2.55 -0.71
CA GLY A 24 -11.61 3.23 -1.40
C GLY A 24 -11.07 2.38 -2.54
N ASP A 25 -10.87 3.01 -3.69
CA ASP A 25 -10.37 2.38 -4.89
C ASP A 25 -9.02 2.98 -5.30
N PRO A 26 -7.93 2.19 -5.34
CA PRO A 26 -6.63 2.69 -5.75
C PRO A 26 -6.59 3.14 -7.22
N ASP A 27 -7.51 2.68 -8.08
CA ASP A 27 -7.68 3.22 -9.43
C ASP A 27 -8.30 4.63 -9.44
N ARG A 28 -8.93 5.03 -8.32
CA ARG A 28 -9.59 6.31 -8.10
C ARG A 28 -9.10 6.94 -6.80
N VAL A 29 -7.82 7.35 -6.77
CA VAL A 29 -7.11 7.87 -5.57
C VAL A 29 -7.92 8.90 -4.75
N ALA A 30 -8.75 9.73 -5.38
CA ALA A 30 -9.62 10.68 -4.68
C ALA A 30 -10.55 10.01 -3.64
N THR A 31 -10.97 8.76 -3.89
CA THR A 31 -11.79 7.96 -2.96
C THR A 31 -11.02 7.52 -1.71
N ILE A 32 -9.68 7.49 -1.77
CA ILE A 32 -8.80 7.12 -0.66
C ILE A 32 -8.30 8.36 0.08
N ALA A 33 -8.22 9.52 -0.58
CA ALA A 33 -7.57 10.72 -0.04
C ALA A 33 -8.05 11.10 1.37
N GLY A 34 -9.37 11.10 1.61
CA GLY A 34 -9.93 11.40 2.94
C GLY A 34 -9.54 10.37 4.03
N SER A 35 -9.28 9.12 3.65
CA SER A 35 -8.87 8.07 4.60
C SER A 35 -7.45 8.25 5.13
N LEU A 36 -6.63 9.07 4.46
CA LEU A 36 -5.25 9.39 4.85
C LEU A 36 -5.18 10.38 6.02
N GLU A 37 -6.30 11.03 6.38
CA GLU A 37 -6.34 11.97 7.51
C GLU A 37 -6.04 11.25 8.83
N ARG A 38 -5.11 11.81 9.62
CA ARG A 38 -4.66 11.25 10.91
C ARG A 38 -4.05 9.84 10.77
N VAL A 39 -3.64 9.44 9.57
CA VAL A 39 -2.84 8.23 9.33
C VAL A 39 -1.37 8.56 9.41
N THR A 40 -0.60 7.77 10.16
CA THR A 40 0.85 7.90 10.28
C THR A 40 1.59 7.10 9.21
N LEU A 41 1.11 5.92 8.85
CA LEU A 41 1.81 4.99 7.96
C LEU A 41 0.79 4.37 7.01
N VAL A 42 1.16 4.21 5.74
CA VAL A 42 0.33 3.54 4.75
C VAL A 42 1.03 2.28 4.24
N CYS A 43 0.29 1.17 4.27
CA CYS A 43 0.69 -0.07 3.61
C CYS A 43 -0.01 -0.17 2.26
N VAL A 44 0.75 -0.18 1.17
CA VAL A 44 0.26 -0.43 -0.19
C VAL A 44 0.42 -1.92 -0.49
N LEU A 45 -0.63 -2.69 -0.21
CA LEU A 45 -0.66 -4.16 -0.30
C LEU A 45 -1.44 -4.60 -1.54
N LEU A 46 -0.83 -4.44 -2.71
CA LEU A 46 -1.44 -4.69 -4.03
C LEU A 46 -0.70 -5.75 -4.86
N GLY A 47 0.22 -6.50 -4.26
CA GLY A 47 1.04 -7.52 -4.93
C GLY A 47 0.24 -8.67 -5.53
N SER A 48 -1.00 -8.86 -5.07
CA SER A 48 -1.98 -9.81 -5.63
C SER A 48 -3.18 -9.14 -6.30
N ALA A 49 -3.03 -7.90 -6.78
CA ALA A 49 -4.09 -7.24 -7.52
C ALA A 49 -4.42 -8.00 -8.82
N ALA A 50 -5.70 -8.06 -9.16
CA ALA A 50 -6.21 -8.70 -10.37
C ALA A 50 -6.93 -7.67 -11.27
N GLY A 51 -6.77 -7.85 -12.58
CA GLY A 51 -7.30 -6.96 -13.63
C GLY A 51 -6.59 -7.19 -14.96
N SER A 52 -6.87 -6.34 -15.95
CA SER A 52 -6.10 -6.32 -17.19
C SER A 52 -4.66 -5.87 -16.94
N TRP A 53 -3.75 -6.21 -17.85
CA TRP A 53 -2.35 -5.77 -17.78
C TRP A 53 -2.24 -4.25 -17.67
N GLU A 54 -3.09 -3.50 -18.38
CA GLU A 54 -3.12 -2.03 -18.34
C GLU A 54 -3.56 -1.51 -16.97
N GLN A 55 -4.58 -2.13 -16.35
CA GLN A 55 -5.04 -1.76 -15.02
C GLN A 55 -3.95 -1.99 -13.97
N ILE A 56 -3.31 -3.16 -14.00
CA ILE A 56 -2.25 -3.54 -13.07
C ILE A 56 -1.01 -2.66 -13.26
N SER A 57 -0.56 -2.46 -14.49
CA SER A 57 0.56 -1.57 -14.81
C SER A 57 0.32 -0.14 -14.34
N ALA A 58 -0.91 0.36 -14.50
CA ALA A 58 -1.27 1.69 -14.05
C ALA A 58 -1.38 1.78 -12.51
N LEU A 59 -1.87 0.73 -11.83
CA LEU A 59 -1.92 0.65 -10.36
C LEU A 59 -0.53 0.78 -9.73
N HIS A 60 0.48 0.10 -10.29
CA HIS A 60 1.87 0.13 -9.79
C HIS A 60 2.74 1.22 -10.44
N GLY A 61 2.17 2.04 -11.31
CA GLY A 61 2.84 3.16 -11.98
C GLY A 61 2.17 4.50 -11.67
N PRO A 62 1.48 5.13 -12.63
CA PRO A 62 0.91 6.48 -12.47
C PRO A 62 -0.07 6.63 -11.30
N ARG A 63 -0.87 5.60 -10.97
CA ARG A 63 -1.81 5.68 -9.83
C ARG A 63 -1.09 5.60 -8.49
N LEU A 64 -0.05 4.77 -8.40
CA LEU A 64 0.85 4.75 -7.25
C LEU A 64 1.54 6.09 -7.06
N GLU A 65 2.10 6.69 -8.12
CA GLU A 65 2.73 8.01 -8.06
C GLU A 65 1.75 9.11 -7.61
N MET A 66 0.52 9.08 -8.11
CA MET A 66 -0.54 9.99 -7.68
C MET A 66 -0.89 9.79 -6.20
N LEU A 67 -1.03 8.55 -5.74
CA LEU A 67 -1.30 8.24 -4.33
C LEU A 67 -0.16 8.72 -3.42
N LEU A 68 1.10 8.44 -3.79
CA LEU A 68 2.28 8.90 -3.07
C LEU A 68 2.33 10.43 -2.99
N THR A 69 2.06 11.12 -4.09
CA THR A 69 2.00 12.58 -4.14
C THR A 69 0.94 13.12 -3.17
N ARG A 70 -0.26 12.49 -3.13
CA ARG A 70 -1.32 12.88 -2.18
C ARG A 70 -0.94 12.67 -0.72
N MET A 71 0.00 11.76 -0.41
CA MET A 71 0.47 11.58 0.97
C MET A 71 1.30 12.77 1.47
N LEU A 72 1.93 13.56 0.59
CA LEU A 72 2.72 14.74 1.00
C LEU A 72 1.87 15.79 1.70
N ASP A 73 0.62 15.95 1.26
CA ASP A 73 -0.34 16.89 1.84
C ASP A 73 -1.09 16.31 3.05
N SER A 74 -0.58 15.21 3.64
CA SER A 74 -1.24 14.46 4.70
C SER A 74 -0.38 14.30 5.96
N THR A 75 -0.90 13.57 6.95
CA THR A 75 -0.16 13.20 8.16
C THR A 75 0.73 11.98 7.98
N VAL A 76 0.76 11.38 6.79
CA VAL A 76 1.56 10.17 6.52
C VAL A 76 3.05 10.50 6.63
N ARG A 77 3.77 9.66 7.37
CA ARG A 77 5.21 9.75 7.65
C ARG A 77 5.93 8.43 7.41
N GLY A 78 5.26 7.45 6.80
CA GLY A 78 5.84 6.14 6.54
C GLY A 78 5.08 5.40 5.46
N VAL A 79 5.79 4.63 4.63
CA VAL A 79 5.20 3.82 3.56
C VAL A 79 5.77 2.41 3.58
N VAL A 80 4.89 1.40 3.55
CA VAL A 80 5.27 0.01 3.26
C VAL A 80 4.67 -0.36 1.92
N TYR A 81 5.46 -0.94 1.03
CA TYR A 81 5.00 -1.36 -0.29
C TYR A 81 5.22 -2.86 -0.51
N GLU A 82 4.17 -3.58 -0.90
CA GLU A 82 4.22 -5.01 -1.22
C GLU A 82 4.75 -5.23 -2.65
N ALA A 83 5.95 -5.81 -2.73
CA ALA A 83 6.68 -6.06 -3.97
C ALA A 83 6.73 -7.56 -4.36
N ALA A 84 5.83 -8.38 -3.79
CA ALA A 84 5.69 -9.79 -4.11
C ALA A 84 4.21 -10.19 -4.18
N GLY A 85 3.91 -11.26 -4.94
CA GLY A 85 2.57 -11.78 -5.14
C GLY A 85 2.32 -12.23 -6.58
N SER A 86 1.05 -12.32 -6.96
CA SER A 86 0.64 -12.82 -8.29
C SER A 86 0.78 -11.81 -9.43
N VAL A 87 1.02 -10.53 -9.15
CA VAL A 87 1.28 -9.51 -10.17
C VAL A 87 2.64 -9.79 -10.84
N ASP A 88 2.76 -9.44 -12.12
CA ASP A 88 4.00 -9.60 -12.88
C ASP A 88 5.22 -8.98 -12.14
N ARG A 89 6.31 -9.74 -12.09
CA ARG A 89 7.51 -9.39 -11.31
C ARG A 89 8.14 -8.06 -11.75
N GLU A 90 8.17 -7.78 -13.05
CA GLU A 90 8.76 -6.53 -13.55
C GLU A 90 7.90 -5.33 -13.18
N VAL A 91 6.56 -5.50 -13.17
CA VAL A 91 5.64 -4.46 -12.69
C VAL A 91 5.86 -4.18 -11.20
N LEU A 92 5.99 -5.22 -10.37
CA LEU A 92 6.23 -5.06 -8.93
C LEU A 92 7.60 -4.43 -8.64
N ARG A 93 8.65 -4.85 -9.36
CA ARG A 93 9.99 -4.26 -9.27
C ARG A 93 9.97 -2.78 -9.62
N ALA A 94 9.34 -2.41 -10.74
CA ALA A 94 9.22 -1.02 -11.15
C ALA A 94 8.41 -0.18 -10.15
N GLY A 95 7.35 -0.73 -9.55
CA GLY A 95 6.60 -0.07 -8.50
C GLY A 95 7.43 0.15 -7.23
N ALA A 96 8.22 -0.84 -6.81
CA ALA A 96 9.13 -0.72 -5.67
C ALA A 96 10.16 0.40 -5.89
N GLU A 97 10.78 0.45 -7.07
CA GLU A 97 11.73 1.52 -7.44
C GLU A 97 11.10 2.92 -7.40
N ARG A 98 9.84 3.04 -7.80
CA ARG A 98 9.08 4.31 -7.71
C ARG A 98 8.86 4.73 -6.27
N VAL A 99 8.42 3.81 -5.41
CA VAL A 99 8.22 4.08 -3.98
C VAL A 99 9.52 4.50 -3.34
N SER A 100 10.60 3.75 -3.53
CA SER A 100 11.90 4.06 -2.95
C SER A 100 12.40 5.43 -3.40
N ARG A 101 12.42 5.69 -4.70
CA ARG A 101 12.86 6.99 -5.24
C ARG A 101 12.02 8.16 -4.73
N PHE A 102 10.70 7.99 -4.65
CA PHE A 102 9.81 9.02 -4.12
C PHE A 102 10.09 9.28 -2.64
N CYS A 103 10.13 8.21 -1.84
CA CYS A 103 10.30 8.30 -0.39
C CYS A 103 11.68 8.84 -0.01
N GLU A 104 12.75 8.45 -0.72
CA GLU A 104 14.09 9.02 -0.55
C GLU A 104 14.11 10.53 -0.81
N ARG A 105 13.51 10.98 -1.92
CA ARG A 105 13.45 12.41 -2.27
C ARG A 105 12.62 13.23 -1.28
N SER A 106 11.59 12.64 -0.71
CA SER A 106 10.70 13.29 0.25
C SER A 106 11.12 13.06 1.71
N MET A 107 12.23 12.35 1.94
CA MET A 107 12.70 11.95 3.28
C MET A 107 11.63 11.23 4.12
N ILE A 108 10.80 10.41 3.45
CA ILE A 108 9.77 9.59 4.10
C ILE A 108 10.38 8.20 4.36
N PRO A 109 10.44 7.73 5.62
CA PRO A 109 10.78 6.35 5.92
C PRO A 109 9.93 5.36 5.14
N HIS A 110 10.55 4.35 4.54
CA HIS A 110 9.82 3.35 3.77
C HIS A 110 10.45 1.96 3.90
N ALA A 111 9.64 0.94 3.63
CA ALA A 111 10.10 -0.44 3.53
C ALA A 111 9.44 -1.15 2.34
N ILE A 112 10.21 -2.03 1.71
CA ILE A 112 9.73 -2.91 0.65
C ILE A 112 9.48 -4.29 1.26
N LEU A 113 8.24 -4.76 1.18
CA LEU A 113 7.82 -6.08 1.63
C LEU A 113 7.96 -7.06 0.46
N ALA A 114 8.97 -7.93 0.55
CA ALA A 114 9.29 -8.91 -0.49
C ALA A 114 8.75 -10.32 -0.22
N ALA A 115 8.07 -10.52 0.92
CA ALA A 115 7.42 -11.79 1.22
C ALA A 115 6.13 -11.93 0.40
N ASP A 116 5.87 -13.12 -0.13
CA ASP A 116 4.68 -13.39 -0.95
C ASP A 116 3.41 -13.48 -0.09
N PRO A 117 2.37 -12.67 -0.35
CA PRO A 117 1.11 -12.74 0.39
C PRO A 117 0.35 -14.07 0.23
N ALA A 118 0.75 -14.99 -0.64
CA ALA A 118 0.20 -16.35 -0.67
C ALA A 118 0.75 -17.23 0.49
N ASP A 119 1.93 -16.90 1.03
CA ASP A 119 2.50 -17.56 2.20
C ASP A 119 2.29 -16.69 3.45
N HIS A 120 1.12 -16.81 4.06
CA HIS A 120 0.76 -16.02 5.24
C HIS A 120 1.73 -16.22 6.42
N GLY A 121 2.35 -17.40 6.53
CA GLY A 121 3.28 -17.73 7.60
C GLY A 121 4.58 -16.93 7.51
N LEU A 122 5.04 -16.64 6.29
CA LEU A 122 6.18 -15.76 6.04
C LEU A 122 5.80 -14.29 5.92
N TRP A 123 4.66 -14.02 5.27
CA TRP A 123 4.22 -12.67 4.95
C TRP A 123 3.88 -11.83 6.18
N LEU A 124 3.11 -12.39 7.13
CA LEU A 124 2.65 -11.61 8.29
C LEU A 124 3.81 -11.14 9.18
N PRO A 125 4.78 -12.00 9.59
CA PRO A 125 5.94 -11.54 10.34
C PRO A 125 6.76 -10.49 9.57
N ALA A 126 6.97 -10.68 8.27
CA ALA A 126 7.72 -9.74 7.44
C ALA A 126 7.00 -8.38 7.29
N ALA A 127 5.68 -8.37 7.19
CA ALA A 127 4.87 -7.16 7.12
C ALA A 127 4.91 -6.39 8.45
N VAL A 128 4.81 -7.09 9.57
CA VAL A 128 4.95 -6.48 10.92
C VAL A 128 6.34 -5.88 11.08
N GLU A 129 7.40 -6.63 10.76
CA GLU A 129 8.77 -6.13 10.84
C GLU A 129 8.99 -4.90 9.93
N ALA A 130 8.43 -4.93 8.71
CA ALA A 130 8.50 -3.78 7.80
C ALA A 130 7.84 -2.53 8.39
N VAL A 131 6.66 -2.68 9.00
CA VAL A 131 5.97 -1.58 9.70
C VAL A 131 6.78 -1.08 10.88
N GLU A 132 7.31 -1.99 11.72
CA GLU A 132 8.12 -1.64 12.88
C GLU A 132 9.39 -0.88 12.48
N ARG A 133 10.11 -1.31 11.43
CA ARG A 133 11.29 -0.60 10.92
C ARG A 133 10.96 0.83 10.49
N VAL A 134 9.87 1.01 9.74
CA VAL A 134 9.42 2.33 9.29
C VAL A 134 9.06 3.23 10.47
N ILE A 135 8.41 2.69 11.51
CA ILE A 135 8.04 3.45 12.71
C ILE A 135 9.25 3.77 13.59
N ALA A 136 10.22 2.85 13.70
CA ALA A 136 11.42 3.00 14.51
C ALA A 136 12.42 4.01 13.95
N THR A 137 12.27 4.44 12.69
CA THR A 137 13.12 5.47 12.05
C THR A 137 12.70 6.89 12.48
N ARG A 138 12.05 7.02 13.64
CA ARG A 138 11.55 8.27 14.23
C ARG A 138 12.49 8.83 15.28
#